data_AF-A0A834G269-F1
#
_entry.id   AF-A0A834G269-F1
#
_cell.length_a   1.000
_cell.length_b   1.000
_cell.length_c   1.000
_cell.angle_alpha   90.00
_cell.angle_beta   90.00
_cell.angle_gamma   90.00
#
_symmetry.space_group_name_H-M   'P 1'
#
loop_
_entity.id
_entity.type
_entity.pdbx_description
1 polymer ?
#
loop_
_entity_poly.entity_id
_entity_poly.type
_entity_poly.pdbx_seq_one_letter_code
_entity_poly.pdbx_strand_id
1 'polypeptide(L)'
;MMLNLIEEDGDSFAKRAEMYYEKRPELIKMVEDLHKSYRSLAEKYDQLRSDSAELSADHSSTPLSSSFKQVQHPHITSTRSFKITKVTPTNFLQRETNEQNRIGGRDAKIDGIESERDGRRIDSGIWEREQKWDELRLSMSELMEDVSRQQAELIRRSDEKRKKITALRIHISRLTEENTALKGRVAQYADVMKQNQSPMSKMKGLIRGRSLR
;
A
#
# COMPACT_ATOMS: atom_id res chain seq x y z
N MET A 1 19.68 -7.38 17.02
CA MET A 1 19.51 -5.91 16.83
C MET A 1 18.46 -5.68 15.76
N MET A 2 17.62 -4.64 15.91
CA MET A 2 16.36 -4.36 15.20
C MET A 2 15.35 -5.52 15.18
N LEU A 3 15.73 -6.72 14.71
CA LEU A 3 14.92 -7.94 14.70
C LEU A 3 14.32 -8.29 16.07
N ASN A 4 15.09 -8.09 17.15
CA ASN A 4 14.63 -8.34 18.52
C ASN A 4 13.48 -7.43 18.97
N LEU A 5 13.27 -6.26 18.34
CA LEU A 5 12.10 -5.40 18.61
C LEU A 5 10.83 -5.88 17.89
N ILE A 6 10.99 -6.77 16.91
CA ILE A 6 9.92 -7.20 15.99
C ILE A 6 9.49 -8.65 16.26
N GLU A 7 10.37 -9.48 16.83
CA GLU A 7 10.15 -10.90 17.13
C GLU A 7 9.56 -11.18 18.52
N GLU A 8 9.27 -10.17 19.35
CA GLU A 8 8.77 -10.42 20.72
C GLU A 8 7.40 -11.14 20.68
N ASP A 9 7.33 -12.34 21.27
CA ASP A 9 6.23 -13.32 21.18
C ASP A 9 4.88 -12.75 21.68
N GLY A 10 4.14 -12.13 20.77
CA GLY A 10 2.74 -11.83 20.99
C GLY A 10 1.91 -13.10 20.86
N ASP A 11 1.57 -13.74 21.99
CA ASP A 11 0.64 -14.90 22.10
C ASP A 11 -0.75 -14.65 21.50
N SER A 12 -1.05 -13.42 21.09
CA SER A 12 -2.28 -13.03 20.41
C SER A 12 -2.07 -11.81 19.51
N PHE A 13 -2.84 -11.74 18.42
CA PHE A 13 -2.74 -10.66 17.41
C PHE A 13 -2.87 -9.25 18.00
N ALA A 14 -3.82 -9.05 18.92
CA ALA A 14 -4.02 -7.75 19.57
C ALA A 14 -2.78 -7.29 20.35
N LYS A 15 -2.14 -8.21 21.07
CA LYS A 15 -0.93 -7.95 21.85
C LYS A 15 0.28 -7.67 20.95
N ARG A 16 0.40 -8.40 19.83
CA ARG A 16 1.42 -8.12 18.80
C ARG A 16 1.27 -6.73 18.19
N ALA A 17 0.03 -6.31 17.89
CA ALA A 17 -0.25 -4.98 17.37
C ALA A 17 0.08 -3.87 18.39
N GLU A 18 -0.28 -4.07 19.65
CA GLU A 18 0.05 -3.15 20.74
C GLU A 18 1.56 -3.00 20.91
N MET A 19 2.31 -4.10 21.03
CA MET A 19 3.77 -4.07 21.16
C MET A 19 4.45 -3.43 19.94
N TYR A 20 3.94 -3.67 18.73
CA TYR A 20 4.46 -3.01 17.53
C TYR A 20 4.38 -1.48 17.64
N TYR A 21 3.23 -0.94 18.05
CA TYR A 21 3.06 0.52 18.13
C TYR A 21 3.90 1.15 19.24
N GLU A 22 4.12 0.43 20.35
CA GLU A 22 5.05 0.84 21.42
C GLU A 22 6.51 0.86 20.95
N LYS A 23 6.95 -0.15 20.19
CA LYS A 23 8.35 -0.28 19.72
C LYS A 23 8.65 0.53 18.45
N ARG A 24 7.62 0.99 17.74
CA ARG A 24 7.75 1.71 16.46
C ARG A 24 8.64 2.97 16.53
N PRO A 25 8.59 3.83 17.56
CA PRO A 25 9.46 5.00 17.63
C PRO A 25 10.94 4.62 17.73
N GLU A 26 11.26 3.58 18.51
CA GLU A 26 12.62 3.07 18.68
C GLU A 26 13.16 2.46 17.38
N LEU A 27 12.32 1.70 16.67
CA LEU A 27 12.65 1.14 15.37
C LEU A 27 12.93 2.23 14.31
N ILE A 28 12.09 3.27 14.25
CA ILE A 28 12.29 4.41 13.34
C ILE A 28 13.64 5.07 13.61
N LYS A 29 13.95 5.36 14.88
CA LYS A 29 15.22 5.99 15.26
C LYS A 29 16.43 5.17 14.81
N MET A 30 16.42 3.86 15.05
CA MET A 30 17.53 2.99 14.63
C MET A 30 17.72 2.96 13.12
N VAL A 31 16.63 2.93 12.33
CA VAL A 31 16.69 2.97 10.87
C VAL A 31 17.20 4.31 10.37
N GLU A 32 16.76 5.41 10.96
CA GLU A 32 17.27 6.75 10.63
C GLU A 32 18.77 6.88 10.90
N ASP A 33 19.24 6.38 12.03
CA ASP A 33 20.67 6.43 12.40
C ASP A 33 21.52 5.53 11.49
N LEU A 34 21.00 4.37 11.09
CA LEU A 34 21.62 3.53 10.07
C LEU A 34 21.72 4.27 8.72
N HIS A 35 20.64 4.92 8.29
CA HIS A 35 20.63 5.65 7.03
C HIS A 35 21.61 6.83 7.05
N LYS A 36 21.67 7.60 8.14
CA LYS A 36 22.63 8.70 8.32
C LYS A 36 24.08 8.20 8.29
N SER A 37 24.37 7.10 8.98
CA SER A 37 25.73 6.54 9.01
C SER A 37 26.16 6.01 7.64
N TYR A 38 25.26 5.32 6.92
CA TYR A 38 25.52 4.88 5.55
C TYR A 38 25.77 6.06 4.60
N ARG A 39 24.94 7.11 4.66
CA ARG A 39 25.13 8.37 3.91
C ARG A 39 26.49 8.99 4.17
N SER A 40 26.85 9.16 5.45
CA SER A 40 28.14 9.74 5.83
C SER A 40 29.33 8.90 5.35
N LEU A 41 29.20 7.57 5.38
CA LEU A 41 30.23 6.67 4.88
C LEU A 41 30.41 6.80 3.36
N ALA A 42 29.31 6.86 2.60
CA ALA A 42 29.34 7.06 1.15
C ALA A 42 29.97 8.41 0.79
N GLU A 43 29.59 9.49 1.49
CA GLU A 43 30.16 10.83 1.28
C GLU A 43 31.68 10.87 1.53
N LYS A 44 32.15 10.21 2.60
CA LYS A 44 33.59 10.08 2.87
C LYS A 44 34.32 9.28 1.80
N TYR A 45 33.69 8.25 1.25
CA TYR A 45 34.26 7.48 0.16
C TYR A 45 34.41 8.32 -1.11
N ASP A 46 33.38 9.10 -1.45
CA ASP A 46 33.43 10.02 -2.60
C ASP A 46 34.50 11.09 -2.42
N GLN A 47 34.65 11.65 -1.21
CA GLN A 47 35.73 12.59 -0.87
C GLN A 47 37.11 11.97 -1.10
N LEU A 48 37.38 10.79 -0.52
CA LEU A 48 38.65 10.10 -0.70
C LEU A 48 38.95 9.75 -2.16
N ARG A 49 37.91 9.43 -2.94
CA ARG A 49 38.06 9.15 -4.37
C ARG A 49 38.41 10.40 -5.18
N SER A 50 37.81 11.54 -4.84
CA SER A 50 38.14 12.83 -5.46
C SER A 50 39.54 13.31 -5.06
N ASP A 51 39.90 13.23 -3.78
CA ASP A 51 41.23 13.63 -3.29
C ASP A 51 42.34 12.77 -3.92
N SER A 52 42.09 11.46 -4.09
CA SER A 52 43.03 10.56 -4.77
C SER A 52 43.15 10.84 -6.28
N ALA A 53 42.10 11.36 -6.92
CA ALA A 53 42.13 11.73 -8.33
C ALA A 53 42.90 13.05 -8.52
N GLU A 54 42.76 14.01 -7.61
CA GLU A 54 43.49 15.29 -7.64
C GLU A 54 45.00 15.10 -7.44
N LEU A 55 45.44 14.20 -6.55
CA LEU A 55 46.87 13.89 -6.36
C LEU A 55 47.54 13.22 -7.58
N SER A 56 46.75 12.69 -8.52
CA SER A 56 47.26 12.08 -9.77
C SER A 56 47.34 13.07 -10.94
N ALA A 57 46.89 14.32 -10.78
CA ALA A 57 46.85 15.32 -11.84
C ALA A 57 48.11 16.22 -11.92
N ASP A 58 48.99 16.21 -10.92
CA ASP A 58 50.12 17.15 -10.83
C ASP A 58 51.40 16.73 -11.59
N HIS A 59 51.42 15.57 -12.26
CA HIS A 59 52.56 15.14 -13.08
C HIS A 59 52.15 14.61 -14.46
N SER A 60 51.42 15.39 -15.25
CA SER A 60 51.68 15.51 -16.70
C SER A 60 50.68 16.45 -17.35
N SER A 61 51.17 17.60 -17.77
CA SER A 61 50.47 18.51 -18.67
C SER A 61 50.19 17.82 -20.01
N THR A 62 48.93 17.45 -20.27
CA THR A 62 48.39 17.36 -21.64
C THR A 62 46.87 17.52 -21.62
N PRO A 63 46.27 18.51 -22.30
CA PRO A 63 44.82 18.57 -22.45
C PRO A 63 44.43 17.70 -23.65
N LEU A 64 43.90 16.51 -23.39
CA LEU A 64 43.22 15.73 -24.44
C LEU A 64 41.76 15.53 -24.07
N SER A 65 40.93 16.34 -24.70
CA SER A 65 39.48 16.18 -24.84
C SER A 65 39.11 14.71 -25.02
N SER A 66 38.43 14.11 -24.04
CA SER A 66 37.64 12.91 -24.25
C SER A 66 36.27 13.09 -23.62
N SER A 67 35.26 12.93 -24.49
CA SER A 67 33.85 13.17 -24.23
C SER A 67 33.33 12.20 -23.17
N PHE A 68 33.22 12.66 -21.92
CA PHE A 68 32.47 11.94 -20.89
C PHE A 68 30.98 12.20 -21.10
N LYS A 69 30.25 11.17 -21.51
CA LYS A 69 28.79 11.23 -21.58
C LYS A 69 28.24 11.52 -20.19
N GLN A 70 27.76 12.73 -20.02
CA GLN A 70 26.90 13.17 -18.92
C GLN A 70 25.66 12.26 -18.87
N VAL A 71 25.68 11.24 -18.01
CA VAL A 71 24.46 10.61 -17.53
C VAL A 71 23.88 11.58 -16.50
N GLN A 72 22.87 12.33 -16.93
CA GLN A 72 22.06 13.16 -16.06
C GLN A 72 21.41 12.26 -14.99
N HIS A 73 21.81 12.40 -13.74
CA HIS A 73 20.95 12.02 -12.62
C HIS A 73 19.86 13.08 -12.49
N PRO A 74 18.56 12.74 -12.60
CA PRO A 74 17.51 13.72 -12.41
C PRO A 74 17.50 14.19 -10.96
N HIS A 75 17.74 15.49 -10.77
CA HIS A 75 17.37 16.20 -9.55
C HIS A 75 15.87 16.08 -9.33
N ILE A 76 15.44 15.35 -8.29
CA ILE A 76 14.06 15.41 -7.82
C ILE A 76 14.03 16.42 -6.67
N THR A 77 13.76 17.67 -7.01
CA THR A 77 13.18 18.63 -6.07
C THR A 77 12.01 19.28 -6.77
N SER A 78 10.79 18.77 -6.55
CA SER A 78 9.57 19.59 -6.66
C SER A 78 8.37 18.83 -6.13
N THR A 79 7.74 19.42 -5.12
CA THR A 79 6.42 19.08 -4.59
C THR A 79 5.38 19.00 -5.71
N ARG A 80 4.82 17.82 -5.98
CA ARG A 80 3.62 17.71 -6.82
C ARG A 80 2.76 16.51 -6.43
N SER A 81 1.52 16.82 -6.06
CA SER A 81 0.51 15.91 -5.53
C SER A 81 0.25 14.69 -6.42
N PHE A 82 0.22 13.50 -5.83
CA PHE A 82 -0.11 12.25 -6.51
C PHE A 82 -1.63 12.17 -6.78
N LYS A 83 -2.00 12.06 -8.06
CA LYS A 83 -3.28 11.47 -8.49
C LYS A 83 -2.95 10.12 -9.14
N ILE A 84 -3.49 9.05 -8.59
CA ILE A 84 -3.29 7.68 -9.05
C ILE A 84 -4.24 7.42 -10.23
N THR A 85 -3.69 7.07 -11.39
CA THR A 85 -4.45 6.46 -12.49
C THR A 85 -3.80 5.14 -12.87
N LYS A 86 -4.60 4.07 -12.91
CA LYS A 86 -4.24 2.67 -13.12
C LYS A 86 -3.79 2.41 -14.56
N VAL A 87 -2.69 1.68 -14.77
CA VAL A 87 -2.41 0.97 -16.04
C VAL A 87 -1.61 -0.32 -15.82
N THR A 88 -2.01 -1.33 -16.59
CA THR A 88 -1.67 -2.77 -16.62
C THR A 88 -0.31 -3.05 -17.32
N PRO A 89 0.39 -4.18 -17.05
CA PRO A 89 1.67 -4.49 -17.69
C PRO A 89 1.48 -5.35 -18.96
N THR A 90 2.24 -5.05 -20.02
CA THR A 90 2.32 -5.91 -21.22
C THR A 90 3.78 -6.28 -21.48
N ASN A 91 4.00 -7.58 -21.62
CA ASN A 91 5.24 -8.29 -21.92
C ASN A 91 6.01 -7.74 -23.12
N PHE A 92 7.35 -7.79 -23.05
CA PHE A 92 8.22 -7.59 -24.20
C PHE A 92 9.11 -8.82 -24.39
N LEU A 93 8.78 -9.64 -25.40
CA LEU A 93 9.67 -10.65 -25.96
C LEU A 93 10.22 -10.16 -27.30
N GLN A 94 11.51 -10.49 -27.50
CA GLN A 94 12.21 -10.82 -28.74
C GLN A 94 12.26 -9.78 -29.89
N ARG A 95 13.49 -9.47 -30.34
CA ARG A 95 13.73 -9.25 -31.77
C ARG A 95 15.12 -9.73 -32.20
N GLU A 96 15.10 -10.57 -33.22
CA GLU A 96 16.22 -11.14 -33.96
C GLU A 96 16.95 -10.15 -34.89
N THR A 97 18.10 -10.66 -35.34
CA THR A 97 19.08 -10.31 -36.37
C THR A 97 18.67 -9.42 -37.55
N ASN A 98 19.65 -8.62 -38.04
CA ASN A 98 19.76 -8.31 -39.47
C ASN A 98 21.22 -8.04 -39.88
N GLU A 99 21.61 -8.64 -41.00
CA GLU A 99 22.91 -8.60 -41.67
C GLU A 99 23.07 -7.39 -42.62
N GLN A 100 24.33 -7.23 -43.10
CA GLN A 100 24.79 -6.65 -44.37
C GLN A 100 25.50 -5.28 -44.30
N ASN A 101 26.84 -5.31 -44.39
CA ASN A 101 27.60 -4.89 -45.60
C ASN A 101 29.14 -5.05 -45.47
N ARG A 102 29.73 -5.98 -46.26
CA ARG A 102 30.79 -5.83 -47.30
C ARG A 102 31.81 -4.66 -47.15
N ILE A 103 33.15 -4.71 -47.35
CA ILE A 103 34.13 -5.51 -48.14
C ILE A 103 35.56 -5.24 -47.57
N GLY A 104 36.50 -6.19 -47.69
CA GLY A 104 37.89 -5.85 -48.06
C GLY A 104 38.99 -6.38 -47.15
N GLY A 105 39.67 -7.44 -47.59
CA GLY A 105 40.81 -8.02 -46.89
C GLY A 105 42.09 -7.16 -46.93
N ARG A 106 42.94 -7.41 -45.93
CA ARG A 106 44.40 -7.34 -46.01
C ARG A 106 45.00 -8.03 -44.79
N ASP A 107 45.87 -8.99 -45.05
CA ASP A 107 46.63 -9.76 -44.08
C ASP A 107 47.60 -8.85 -43.29
N ALA A 108 47.58 -8.97 -41.96
CA ALA A 108 48.68 -8.53 -41.11
C ALA A 108 48.78 -9.48 -39.91
N LYS A 109 49.81 -10.33 -39.97
CA LYS A 109 50.32 -11.17 -38.91
C LYS A 109 50.74 -10.27 -37.73
N ILE A 110 50.14 -10.46 -36.56
CA ILE A 110 50.62 -9.92 -35.29
C ILE A 110 50.65 -11.05 -34.28
N ASP A 111 51.80 -11.15 -33.63
CA ASP A 111 52.28 -12.24 -32.81
C ASP A 111 51.42 -12.53 -31.57
N GLY A 112 51.58 -13.76 -31.08
CA GLY A 112 50.91 -14.27 -29.91
C GLY A 112 51.14 -13.39 -28.68
N ILE A 113 50.04 -13.07 -28.01
CA ILE A 113 50.04 -12.77 -26.59
C ILE A 113 48.98 -13.70 -26.00
N GLU A 114 49.43 -14.57 -25.11
CA GLU A 114 48.60 -15.47 -24.33
C GLU A 114 47.42 -14.69 -23.76
N SER A 115 46.21 -15.07 -24.16
CA SER A 115 45.02 -14.66 -23.44
C SER A 115 45.02 -15.46 -22.15
N GLU A 116 45.75 -14.96 -21.15
CA GLU A 116 45.51 -15.27 -19.76
C GLU A 116 44.03 -14.99 -19.52
N ARG A 117 43.25 -16.07 -19.54
CA ARG A 117 41.94 -16.09 -18.93
C ARG A 117 42.19 -15.94 -17.43
N ASP A 118 42.37 -14.70 -17.00
CA ASP A 118 42.16 -14.32 -15.61
C ASP A 118 40.65 -14.45 -15.37
N GLY A 119 40.25 -15.70 -15.18
CA GLY A 119 38.96 -16.07 -14.65
C GLY A 119 38.95 -15.53 -13.25
N ARG A 120 38.53 -14.26 -13.09
CA ARG A 120 38.13 -13.69 -11.82
C ARG A 120 37.24 -14.72 -11.16
N ARG A 121 37.80 -15.41 -10.17
CA ARG A 121 37.07 -16.26 -9.24
C ARG A 121 35.94 -15.38 -8.75
N ILE A 122 34.74 -15.67 -9.25
CA ILE A 122 33.53 -15.07 -8.73
C ILE A 122 33.56 -15.39 -7.24
N ASP A 123 33.73 -14.35 -6.43
CA ASP A 123 33.82 -14.48 -4.99
C ASP A 123 32.54 -15.17 -4.50
N SER A 124 32.68 -16.40 -4.01
CA SER A 124 31.58 -17.25 -3.55
C SER A 124 30.71 -16.53 -2.51
N GLY A 125 31.31 -15.61 -1.74
CA GLY A 125 30.60 -14.79 -0.76
C GLY A 125 29.69 -13.70 -1.37
N ILE A 126 29.93 -13.26 -2.61
CA ILE A 126 29.04 -12.31 -3.31
C ILE A 126 27.76 -13.00 -3.76
N TRP A 127 27.85 -14.22 -4.29
CA TRP A 127 26.68 -14.98 -4.74
C TRP A 127 25.77 -15.40 -3.59
N GLU A 128 26.31 -15.83 -2.45
CA GLU A 128 25.50 -16.15 -1.27
C GLU A 128 24.77 -14.92 -0.69
N ARG A 129 25.41 -13.76 -0.77
CA ARG A 129 24.82 -12.50 -0.33
C ARG A 129 23.68 -12.07 -1.25
N GLU A 130 23.87 -12.18 -2.56
CA GLU A 130 22.83 -11.86 -3.55
C GLU A 130 21.61 -12.79 -3.41
N GLN A 131 21.83 -14.09 -3.22
CA GLN A 131 20.74 -15.05 -2.99
C GLN A 131 19.91 -14.72 -1.74
N LYS A 132 20.57 -14.37 -0.63
CA LYS A 132 19.87 -13.92 0.59
C LYS A 132 19.12 -12.61 0.37
N TRP A 133 19.64 -11.70 -0.45
CA TRP A 133 18.96 -10.47 -0.80
C TRP A 133 17.73 -10.72 -1.67
N ASP A 134 17.81 -11.64 -2.62
CA ASP A 134 16.68 -12.05 -3.46
C ASP A 134 15.61 -12.77 -2.64
N GLU A 135 16.01 -13.66 -1.73
CA GLU A 135 15.11 -14.34 -0.79
C GLU A 135 14.39 -13.34 0.13
N LEU A 136 15.12 -12.40 0.72
CA LEU A 136 14.53 -11.35 1.55
C LEU A 136 13.58 -10.45 0.75
N ARG A 137 13.92 -10.14 -0.51
CA ARG A 137 13.06 -9.34 -1.39
C ARG A 137 11.77 -10.09 -1.73
N LEU A 138 11.86 -11.40 -1.98
CA LEU A 138 10.70 -12.25 -2.23
C LEU A 138 9.81 -12.33 -0.98
N SER A 139 10.42 -12.60 0.18
CA SER A 139 9.72 -12.63 1.46
C SER A 139 9.03 -11.30 1.79
N MET A 140 9.72 -10.18 1.57
CA MET A 140 9.14 -8.84 1.74
C MET A 140 7.95 -8.63 0.78
N SER A 141 8.05 -9.09 -0.46
CA SER A 141 6.98 -8.98 -1.46
C SER A 141 5.76 -9.81 -1.07
N GLU A 142 5.97 -11.05 -0.64
CA GLU A 142 4.91 -11.94 -0.15
C GLU A 142 4.20 -11.34 1.06
N LEU A 143 4.95 -10.81 2.03
CA LEU A 143 4.38 -10.17 3.20
C LEU A 143 3.56 -8.92 2.85
N MET A 144 4.04 -8.10 1.90
CA MET A 144 3.29 -6.93 1.41
C MET A 144 2.00 -7.34 0.70
N GLU A 145 2.02 -8.42 -0.07
CA GLU A 145 0.81 -8.96 -0.68
C GLU A 145 -0.18 -9.46 0.37
N ASP A 146 0.30 -10.15 1.40
CA ASP A 146 -0.56 -10.66 2.47
C ASP A 146 -1.20 -9.55 3.29
N VAL A 147 -0.44 -8.49 3.61
CA VAL A 147 -0.99 -7.29 4.25
C VAL A 147 -2.07 -6.66 3.36
N SER A 148 -1.83 -6.59 2.06
CA SER A 148 -2.80 -6.06 1.09
C SER A 148 -4.07 -6.92 1.02
N ARG A 149 -3.91 -8.25 1.03
CA ARG A 149 -5.02 -9.23 1.07
C ARG A 149 -5.83 -9.08 2.36
N GLN A 150 -5.16 -9.00 3.51
CA GLN A 150 -5.80 -8.82 4.81
C GLN A 150 -6.60 -7.51 4.87
N GLN A 151 -6.03 -6.41 4.37
CA GLN A 151 -6.71 -5.12 4.32
C GLN A 151 -7.96 -5.16 3.43
N ALA A 152 -7.88 -5.81 2.26
CA ALA A 152 -9.03 -5.99 1.38
C ALA A 152 -10.15 -6.82 2.03
N GLU A 153 -9.80 -7.89 2.73
CA GLU A 153 -10.78 -8.73 3.43
C GLU A 153 -11.43 -8.00 4.62
N LEU A 154 -10.67 -7.19 5.36
CA LEU A 154 -11.21 -6.33 6.41
C LEU A 154 -12.23 -5.33 5.85
N ILE A 155 -11.91 -4.68 4.73
CA ILE A 155 -12.83 -3.77 4.04
C ILE A 155 -14.11 -4.53 3.62
N ARG A 156 -13.96 -5.69 2.99
CA ARG A 156 -15.09 -6.53 2.54
C ARG A 156 -16.02 -6.90 3.70
N ARG A 157 -15.45 -7.37 4.83
CA ARG A 157 -16.22 -7.71 6.04
C ARG A 157 -16.90 -6.48 6.64
N SER A 158 -16.23 -5.34 6.63
CA SER A 158 -16.77 -4.06 7.09
C SER A 158 -17.97 -3.61 6.24
N ASP A 159 -17.89 -3.75 4.92
CA ASP A 159 -18.98 -3.47 3.99
C ASP A 159 -20.19 -4.39 4.19
N GLU A 160 -19.94 -5.69 4.42
CA GLU A 160 -21.01 -6.64 4.67
C GLU A 160 -21.78 -6.31 5.96
N LYS A 161 -21.06 -5.93 7.02
CA LYS A 161 -21.67 -5.44 8.27
C LYS A 161 -22.48 -4.16 8.02
N ARG A 162 -21.96 -3.20 7.26
CA ARG A 162 -22.69 -1.97 6.88
C ARG A 162 -24.00 -2.29 6.15
N LYS A 163 -23.97 -3.21 5.18
CA LYS A 163 -25.18 -3.63 4.43
C LYS A 163 -26.25 -4.20 5.36
N LYS A 164 -25.87 -5.09 6.30
CA LYS A 164 -26.80 -5.66 7.29
C LYS A 164 -27.40 -4.58 8.19
N ILE A 165 -26.58 -3.65 8.67
CA ILE A 165 -27.05 -2.50 9.47
C ILE A 165 -28.05 -1.66 8.68
N THR A 166 -27.76 -1.32 7.42
CA THR A 166 -28.67 -0.54 6.57
C THR A 166 -29.99 -1.28 6.33
N ALA A 167 -29.96 -2.58 6.05
CA ALA A 167 -31.16 -3.38 5.86
C ALA A 167 -32.05 -3.41 7.12
N LEU A 168 -31.44 -3.61 8.30
CA LEU A 168 -32.16 -3.57 9.58
C LEU A 168 -32.74 -2.19 9.87
N ARG A 169 -32.00 -1.12 9.58
CA ARG A 169 -32.50 0.26 9.72
C ARG A 169 -33.75 0.49 8.88
N ILE A 170 -33.73 0.07 7.60
CA ILE A 170 -34.91 0.17 6.71
C ILE A 170 -36.09 -0.62 7.29
N HIS A 171 -35.85 -1.82 7.79
CA HIS A 171 -36.91 -2.65 8.38
C HIS A 171 -37.53 -2.00 9.63
N ILE A 172 -36.70 -1.46 10.52
CA ILE A 172 -37.14 -0.74 11.71
C ILE A 172 -37.96 0.50 11.31
N SER A 173 -37.50 1.28 10.34
CA SER A 173 -38.25 2.45 9.85
C SER A 173 -39.65 2.04 9.36
N ARG A 174 -39.73 0.99 8.53
CA ARG A 174 -41.01 0.47 8.02
C ARG A 174 -41.95 0.04 9.16
N LEU A 175 -41.44 -0.76 10.11
CA LEU A 175 -42.23 -1.19 11.27
C LEU A 175 -42.66 -0.01 12.14
N THR A 176 -41.83 1.04 12.24
CA THR A 176 -42.15 2.25 12.99
C THR A 176 -43.27 3.04 12.31
N GLU A 177 -43.23 3.16 10.99
CA GLU A 177 -44.29 3.78 10.19
C GLU A 177 -45.61 2.99 10.30
N GLU A 178 -45.58 1.67 10.15
CA GLU A 178 -46.76 0.80 10.30
C GLU A 178 -47.37 0.91 11.71
N ASN A 179 -46.54 0.87 12.77
CA ASN A 179 -47.01 1.05 14.14
C ASN A 179 -47.59 2.44 14.37
N THR A 180 -47.02 3.48 13.76
CA THR A 180 -47.54 4.85 13.85
C THR A 180 -48.90 4.96 13.15
N ALA A 181 -49.06 4.36 11.97
CA ALA A 181 -50.32 4.31 11.24
C ALA A 181 -51.40 3.53 12.00
N LEU A 182 -51.05 2.37 12.58
CA LEU A 182 -51.97 1.58 13.40
C LEU A 182 -52.42 2.32 14.65
N LYS A 183 -51.49 2.97 15.38
CA LYS A 183 -51.83 3.85 16.52
C LYS A 183 -52.79 4.96 16.09
N GLY A 184 -52.56 5.57 14.93
CA GLY A 184 -53.47 6.56 14.35
C GLY A 184 -54.87 6.00 14.10
N ARG A 185 -54.98 4.82 13.49
CA ARG A 185 -56.27 4.14 13.25
C ARG A 185 -56.99 3.81 14.55
N VAL A 186 -56.28 3.29 15.55
CA VAL A 186 -56.86 2.97 16.86
C VAL A 186 -57.41 4.23 17.54
N ALA A 187 -56.67 5.34 17.49
CA ALA A 187 -57.13 6.63 18.02
C ALA A 187 -58.40 7.12 17.30
N GLN A 188 -58.43 7.04 15.97
CA GLN A 188 -59.62 7.39 15.17
C GLN A 188 -60.84 6.55 15.55
N TYR A 189 -60.68 5.22 15.69
CA TYR A 189 -61.78 4.36 16.15
C TYR A 189 -62.27 4.73 17.54
N ALA A 190 -61.37 5.04 18.48
CA ALA A 190 -61.73 5.46 19.83
C ALA A 190 -62.55 6.76 19.81
N ASP A 191 -62.21 7.72 18.94
CA ASP A 191 -62.92 8.98 18.80
C ASP A 191 -64.30 8.81 18.16
N VAL A 192 -64.42 7.97 17.11
CA VAL A 192 -65.72 7.62 16.50
C VAL A 192 -66.64 6.95 17.53
N MET A 193 -66.10 6.05 18.36
CA MET A 193 -66.89 5.40 19.42
C MET A 193 -67.39 6.41 20.46
N LYS A 194 -66.57 7.38 20.87
CA LYS A 194 -66.99 8.47 21.78
C LYS A 194 -68.08 9.34 21.14
N GLN A 195 -67.92 9.71 19.87
CA GLN A 195 -68.92 10.50 19.14
C GLN A 195 -70.26 9.77 19.05
N ASN A 196 -70.27 8.48 18.75
CA ASN A 196 -71.50 7.68 18.64
C ASN A 196 -72.18 7.40 19.99
N GLN A 197 -71.44 7.46 21.10
CA GLN A 197 -71.99 7.25 22.44
C GLN A 197 -72.94 8.39 22.87
N SER A 198 -72.69 9.63 22.43
CA SER A 198 -73.49 10.81 22.78
C SER A 198 -74.91 10.81 22.17
N PRO A 199 -75.11 10.59 20.85
CA PRO A 199 -76.44 10.43 20.24
C PRO A 199 -77.21 9.23 20.78
N MET A 200 -76.52 8.09 20.97
CA MET A 200 -77.13 6.87 21.51
C MET A 200 -77.64 7.06 22.94
N SER A 201 -76.92 7.83 23.75
CA SER A 201 -77.34 8.17 25.13
C SER A 201 -78.59 9.06 25.12
N LYS A 202 -78.65 10.04 24.21
CA LYS A 202 -79.83 10.92 24.03
C LYS A 202 -81.06 10.13 23.57
N MET A 203 -80.89 9.21 22.61
CA MET A 203 -81.98 8.39 22.08
C MET A 203 -82.51 7.40 23.14
N LYS A 204 -81.63 6.79 23.94
CA LYS A 204 -82.03 5.92 25.07
C LYS A 204 -82.84 6.67 26.13
N GLY A 205 -82.47 7.93 26.44
CA GLY A 205 -83.23 8.78 27.35
C GLY A 205 -84.64 9.09 26.84
N LEU A 206 -84.77 9.34 25.54
CA LEU A 206 -86.06 9.67 24.91
C LEU A 206 -87.02 8.47 24.88
N ILE A 207 -86.51 7.26 24.66
CA ILE A 207 -87.30 6.02 24.69
C ILE A 207 -87.77 5.70 26.12
N ARG A 208 -86.89 5.84 27.13
CA ARG A 208 -87.31 5.70 28.54
C ARG A 208 -88.37 6.73 28.94
N GLY A 209 -88.27 7.97 28.47
CA GLY A 209 -89.26 9.02 28.77
C GLY A 209 -90.63 8.81 28.12
N ARG A 210 -90.73 8.02 27.04
CA ARG A 210 -92.00 7.68 26.37
C ARG A 210 -92.70 6.45 26.95
N SER A 211 -91.98 5.55 27.62
CA SER A 211 -92.54 4.32 28.20
C SER A 211 -93.15 4.52 29.60
N LEU A 212 -93.16 5.75 30.13
CA LEU A 212 -93.59 6.11 31.49
C LEU A 212 -94.81 7.04 31.51
N ARG A 213 -95.59 7.13 30.43
CA ARG A 213 -96.88 7.83 30.39
C ARG A 213 -98.02 6.85 30.13
#